data_AF-A0A7C5VSF9-F1
#
_entry.id   AF-A0A7C5VSF9-F1
#
_cell.length_a   1.000
_cell.length_b   1.000
_cell.length_c   1.000
_cell.angle_alpha   90.00
_cell.angle_beta   90.00
_cell.angle_gamma   90.00
#
_symmetry.space_group_name_H-M   'P 1'
#
loop_
_entity.id
_entity.type
_entity.pdbx_description
1 polymer ?
#
loop_
_entity_poly.entity_id
_entity_poly.type
_entity_poly.pdbx_seq_one_letter_code
_entity_poly.pdbx_strand_id
1 'polypeptide(L)'
;MGAYVHNSAMRSAIIYLARVLGEEKVRKALGEDPRLVALPLDEATASRLKALASHHLETLAQALIAETSASNDAPSVASATRYLKRRLKDLQPILGEKARRRLWQRLLECLREW
;
A
#
# COMPACT_ATOMS: atom_id res chain seq x y z
N MET A 1 -1.82 -5.43 -24.20
CA MET A 1 -2.64 -5.79 -23.01
C MET A 1 -2.04 -5.33 -21.66
N GLY A 2 -1.17 -4.30 -21.61
CA GLY A 2 -0.47 -3.91 -20.36
C GLY A 2 -1.16 -2.84 -19.48
N ALA A 3 -1.93 -1.93 -20.07
CA ALA A 3 -2.49 -0.77 -19.36
C ALA A 3 -3.62 -1.13 -18.38
N TYR A 4 -4.47 -2.10 -18.72
CA TYR A 4 -5.62 -2.50 -17.90
C TYR A 4 -5.21 -3.12 -16.55
N VAL A 5 -4.18 -3.98 -16.55
CA VAL A 5 -3.67 -4.63 -15.33
C VAL A 5 -3.00 -3.60 -14.41
N HIS A 6 -2.28 -2.64 -14.99
CA HIS A 6 -1.61 -1.58 -14.23
C HIS A 6 -2.63 -0.64 -13.55
N ASN A 7 -3.72 -0.32 -14.24
CA ASN A 7 -4.79 0.50 -13.72
C ASN A 7 -5.58 -0.20 -12.59
N SER A 8 -5.81 -1.51 -12.70
CA SER A 8 -6.47 -2.26 -11.62
C SER A 8 -5.62 -2.28 -10.34
N ALA A 9 -4.31 -2.51 -10.45
CA ALA A 9 -3.42 -2.52 -9.29
C ALA A 9 -3.32 -1.14 -8.63
N MET A 10 -3.19 -0.08 -9.44
CA MET A 10 -3.18 1.31 -8.95
C MET A 10 -4.47 1.65 -8.19
N ARG A 11 -5.64 1.30 -8.73
CA ARG A 11 -6.93 1.56 -8.07
C ARG A 11 -7.00 0.85 -6.71
N SER A 12 -6.68 -0.45 -6.68
CA SER A 12 -6.68 -1.22 -5.42
C SER A 12 -5.74 -0.62 -4.38
N ALA A 13 -4.58 -0.12 -4.81
CA ALA A 13 -3.61 0.50 -3.93
C ALA A 13 -4.10 1.86 -3.37
N ILE A 14 -4.77 2.67 -4.19
CA ILE A 14 -5.40 3.93 -3.77
C ILE A 14 -6.51 3.67 -2.74
N ILE A 15 -7.38 2.70 -3.01
CA ILE A 15 -8.44 2.29 -2.08
C ILE A 15 -7.85 1.77 -0.77
N TYR A 16 -6.78 0.97 -0.84
CA TYR A 16 -6.08 0.51 0.35
C TYR A 16 -5.54 1.67 1.18
N LEU A 17 -4.87 2.65 0.56
CA LEU A 17 -4.41 3.86 1.26
C LEU A 17 -5.57 4.60 1.93
N ALA A 18 -6.71 4.74 1.23
CA ALA A 18 -7.86 5.44 1.75
C ALA A 18 -8.45 4.73 2.97
N ARG A 19 -8.47 3.40 2.96
CA ARG A 19 -8.90 2.58 4.11
C ARG A 19 -7.95 2.72 5.31
N VAL A 20 -6.64 2.76 5.09
CA VAL A 20 -5.64 2.77 6.18
C VAL A 20 -5.40 4.16 6.75
N LEU A 21 -5.28 5.18 5.88
CA LEU A 21 -4.92 6.54 6.28
C LEU A 21 -6.14 7.44 6.49
N GLY A 22 -7.31 7.00 6.04
CA GLY A 22 -8.55 7.75 5.99
C GLY A 22 -8.79 8.36 4.60
N GLU A 23 -10.04 8.27 4.14
CA GLU A 23 -10.45 8.71 2.80
C GLU A 23 -10.13 10.18 2.56
N GLU A 24 -10.30 11.02 3.59
CA GLU A 24 -10.07 12.45 3.47
C GLU A 24 -8.62 12.83 3.14
N LYS A 25 -7.65 12.13 3.73
CA LYS A 25 -6.23 12.40 3.46
C LYS A 25 -5.86 12.02 2.03
N VAL A 26 -6.38 10.90 1.55
CA VAL A 26 -6.13 10.42 0.19
C VAL A 26 -6.86 11.29 -0.82
N ARG A 27 -8.10 11.70 -0.54
CA ARG A 27 -8.86 12.66 -1.34
C ARG A 27 -8.10 13.97 -1.52
N LYS A 28 -7.50 14.52 -0.46
CA LYS A 28 -6.66 15.73 -0.54
C LYS A 28 -5.42 15.55 -1.42
N ALA A 29 -4.79 14.37 -1.37
CA ALA A 29 -3.63 14.08 -2.21
C ALA A 29 -4.00 13.87 -3.69
N LEU A 30 -5.16 13.27 -3.95
CA LEU A 30 -5.70 13.04 -5.29
C LEU A 30 -6.29 14.29 -5.92
N GLY A 31 -6.94 15.14 -5.13
CA GLY A 31 -7.79 16.23 -5.61
C GLY A 31 -9.23 15.80 -5.93
N GLU A 32 -9.54 14.51 -5.80
CA GLU A 32 -10.85 13.93 -6.11
C GLU A 32 -11.13 12.68 -5.26
N ASP A 33 -12.33 12.12 -5.38
CA ASP A 33 -12.73 10.92 -4.65
C ASP A 33 -11.84 9.71 -5.03
N PRO A 34 -11.19 9.03 -4.06
CA PRO A 34 -10.36 7.84 -4.30
C PRO A 34 -11.06 6.71 -5.07
N ARG A 35 -12.41 6.63 -5.00
CA ARG A 35 -13.23 5.62 -5.67
C ARG A 35 -13.51 5.99 -7.13
N LEU A 36 -13.51 7.28 -7.45
CA LEU A 36 -13.88 7.79 -8.77
C LEU A 36 -12.66 8.21 -9.61
N VAL A 37 -11.47 8.24 -9.01
CA VAL A 37 -10.23 8.67 -9.66
C VAL A 37 -10.03 8.06 -11.05
N ALA A 38 -9.76 8.92 -12.03
CA ALA A 38 -9.43 8.50 -13.38
C ALA A 38 -8.00 7.93 -13.44
N LEU A 39 -7.79 6.91 -14.26
CA LEU A 39 -6.48 6.29 -14.46
C LEU A 39 -6.12 6.30 -15.96
N PRO A 40 -4.83 6.50 -16.33
CA PRO A 40 -3.67 6.66 -15.45
C PRO A 40 -3.65 8.01 -14.73
N LEU A 41 -3.01 8.06 -13.55
CA LEU A 41 -2.77 9.32 -12.84
C LEU A 41 -1.73 10.15 -13.60
N ASP A 42 -1.88 11.47 -13.54
CA ASP A 42 -0.81 12.38 -13.92
C ASP A 42 0.39 12.26 -12.95
N GLU A 43 1.55 12.71 -13.41
CA GLU A 43 2.81 12.58 -12.66
C GLU A 43 2.79 13.35 -11.32
N ALA A 44 2.12 14.50 -11.27
CA ALA A 44 2.05 15.30 -10.05
C ALA A 44 1.15 14.63 -9.00
N THR A 45 0.01 14.08 -9.40
CA THR A 45 -0.89 13.31 -8.53
C THR A 45 -0.25 12.01 -8.06
N ALA A 46 0.41 11.28 -8.95
CA ALA A 46 1.17 10.09 -8.59
C ALA A 46 2.29 10.40 -7.58
N SER A 47 2.98 11.54 -7.75
CA SER A 47 4.03 11.98 -6.82
C SER A 47 3.47 12.37 -5.45
N ARG A 48 2.33 13.07 -5.39
CA ARG A 48 1.64 13.41 -4.14
C ARG A 48 1.21 12.16 -3.37
N LEU A 49 0.64 11.16 -4.05
CA LEU A 49 0.31 9.87 -3.41
C LEU A 49 1.54 9.15 -2.88
N LYS A 50 2.62 9.10 -3.65
CA LYS A 50 3.89 8.48 -3.23
C LYS A 50 4.47 9.18 -2.00
N ALA A 51 4.40 10.50 -1.96
CA ALA A 51 4.84 11.28 -0.79
C ALA A 51 3.96 10.99 0.43
N LEU A 52 2.63 10.97 0.27
CA LEU A 52 1.69 10.64 1.34
C LEU A 52 1.96 9.24 1.92
N ALA A 53 2.07 8.22 1.05
CA ALA A 53 2.36 6.85 1.46
C ALA A 53 3.73 6.74 2.16
N SER A 54 4.74 7.45 1.66
CA SER A 54 6.08 7.49 2.26
C SER A 54 6.12 8.20 3.61
N HIS A 55 5.25 9.16 3.84
CA HIS A 55 5.15 9.87 5.12
C HIS A 55 4.48 8.99 6.20
N HIS A 56 3.58 8.10 5.80
CA HIS A 56 2.80 7.25 6.71
C HIS A 56 3.25 5.78 6.71
N LEU A 57 4.55 5.51 6.52
CA LEU A 57 5.05 4.12 6.44
C LEU A 57 4.81 3.31 7.71
N GLU A 58 4.92 3.92 8.89
CA GLU A 58 4.64 3.23 10.16
C GLU A 58 3.17 2.81 10.26
N THR A 59 2.23 3.70 9.92
CA THR A 59 0.79 3.37 9.88
C THR A 59 0.49 2.25 8.88
N LEU A 60 1.15 2.28 7.71
CA LEU A 60 1.01 1.22 6.71
C LEU A 60 1.58 -0.12 7.20
N ALA A 61 2.71 -0.10 7.91
CA ALA A 61 3.31 -1.30 8.49
C ALA A 61 2.36 -1.93 9.51
N GLN A 62 1.84 -1.14 10.46
CA GLN A 62 0.89 -1.59 11.47
C GLN A 62 -0.38 -2.19 10.84
N ALA A 63 -0.94 -1.53 9.83
CA ALA A 63 -2.11 -2.03 9.13
C ALA A 63 -1.85 -3.36 8.41
N LEU A 64 -0.69 -3.49 7.74
CA LEU A 64 -0.30 -4.73 7.05
C LEU A 64 -0.07 -5.89 8.04
N ILE A 65 0.54 -5.62 9.20
CA ILE A 65 0.70 -6.63 10.26
C ILE A 65 -0.68 -7.04 10.80
N ALA A 66 -1.54 -6.08 11.14
CA ALA A 66 -2.89 -6.38 11.61
C ALA A 66 -3.70 -7.20 10.59
N GLU A 67 -3.62 -6.86 9.30
CA GLU A 67 -4.24 -7.62 8.22
C GLU A 67 -3.68 -9.05 8.13
N THR A 68 -2.36 -9.18 8.25
CA THR A 68 -1.69 -10.49 8.21
C THR A 68 -2.10 -11.35 9.40
N SER A 69 -2.17 -10.77 10.61
CA SER A 69 -2.62 -11.47 11.83
C SER A 69 -4.08 -11.90 11.79
N ALA A 70 -4.93 -11.12 11.12
CA ALA A 70 -6.34 -11.46 10.93
C ALA A 70 -6.58 -12.46 9.78
N SER A 71 -5.55 -12.77 8.99
CA SER A 71 -5.66 -13.62 7.80
C SER A 71 -5.39 -15.09 8.13
N ASN A 72 -6.37 -15.96 7.83
CA ASN A 72 -6.19 -17.40 7.93
C ASN A 72 -5.13 -17.95 6.94
N ASP A 73 -4.72 -17.16 5.95
CA ASP A 73 -3.68 -17.53 4.97
C ASP A 73 -2.24 -17.35 5.50
N ALA A 74 -2.09 -16.82 6.72
CA ALA A 74 -0.81 -16.50 7.32
C ALA A 74 -0.58 -17.14 8.72
N PRO A 75 -0.83 -18.45 8.93
CA PRO A 75 -0.73 -19.10 10.25
C PRO A 75 0.72 -19.26 10.77
N SER A 76 1.73 -18.93 9.97
CA SER A 76 3.15 -19.04 10.33
C SER A 76 3.95 -17.89 9.76
N VAL A 77 5.11 -17.59 10.36
CA VAL A 77 6.04 -16.54 9.89
C VAL A 77 6.36 -16.68 8.40
N ALA A 78 6.54 -17.91 7.89
CA ALA A 78 6.81 -18.14 6.46
C ALA A 78 5.63 -17.75 5.56
N SER A 79 4.41 -18.15 5.94
CA SER A 79 3.18 -17.82 5.21
C SER A 79 2.83 -16.32 5.29
N ALA A 80 3.07 -15.70 6.44
CA ALA A 80 2.94 -14.27 6.69
C ALA A 80 3.93 -13.44 5.86
N THR A 81 5.19 -13.85 5.82
CA THR A 81 6.22 -13.26 4.96
C THR A 81 5.78 -13.30 3.49
N ARG A 82 5.24 -14.43 3.02
CA ARG A 82 4.73 -14.56 1.64
C ARG A 82 3.52 -13.66 1.40
N TYR A 83 2.61 -13.59 2.36
CA TYR A 83 1.43 -12.70 2.31
C TYR A 83 1.85 -11.23 2.18
N LEU A 84 2.74 -10.76 3.04
CA LEU A 84 3.25 -9.39 3.07
C LEU A 84 4.04 -9.03 1.81
N LYS A 85 4.84 -9.95 1.25
CA LYS A 85 5.52 -9.74 -0.04
C LYS A 85 4.53 -9.47 -1.18
N ARG A 86 3.43 -10.22 -1.21
CA ARG A 86 2.36 -10.02 -2.20
C ARG A 86 1.67 -8.68 -2.00
N ARG A 87 1.31 -8.33 -0.76
CA ARG A 87 0.75 -6.99 -0.45
C ARG A 87 1.67 -5.85 -0.84
N LEU A 88 2.97 -5.95 -0.57
CA LEU A 88 3.94 -4.94 -1.00
C LEU A 88 4.05 -4.79 -2.52
N LYS A 89 3.86 -5.89 -3.27
CA LYS A 89 3.80 -5.85 -4.73
C LYS A 89 2.55 -5.11 -5.22
N ASP A 90 1.41 -5.33 -4.57
CA ASP A 90 0.16 -4.63 -4.89
C ASP A 90 0.27 -3.12 -4.64
N LEU A 91 1.05 -2.71 -3.63
CA LEU A 91 1.30 -1.30 -3.29
C LEU A 91 2.44 -0.65 -4.11
N GLN A 92 3.13 -1.40 -4.98
CA GLN A 92 4.22 -0.87 -5.81
C GLN A 92 3.87 0.39 -6.61
N PRO A 93 2.66 0.56 -7.19
CA PRO A 93 2.34 1.74 -7.98
C PRO A 93 2.38 3.06 -7.20
N ILE A 94 2.11 2.99 -5.88
CA ILE A 94 2.00 4.14 -4.97
C ILE A 94 3.14 4.23 -3.95
N LEU A 95 4.04 3.23 -3.90
CA LEU A 95 5.23 3.24 -3.07
C LEU A 95 6.48 3.33 -3.94
N GLY A 96 7.26 4.40 -3.76
CA GLY A 96 8.60 4.48 -4.33
C GLY A 96 9.51 3.36 -3.80
N GLU A 97 10.55 3.00 -4.55
CA GLU A 97 11.44 1.87 -4.21
C GLU A 97 12.07 2.02 -2.81
N LYS A 98 12.50 3.24 -2.46
CA LYS A 98 13.07 3.54 -1.13
C LYS A 98 12.05 3.33 -0.01
N ALA A 99 10.82 3.80 -0.21
CA ALA A 99 9.74 3.64 0.77
C ALA A 99 9.35 2.17 0.93
N ARG A 100 9.26 1.42 -0.17
CA ARG A 100 8.99 -0.03 -0.14
C ARG A 100 10.07 -0.80 0.62
N ARG A 101 11.35 -0.48 0.42
CA ARG A 101 12.45 -1.11 1.17
C ARG A 101 12.36 -0.83 2.66
N ARG A 102 12.10 0.43 3.04
CA ARG A 102 11.90 0.83 4.45
C ARG A 102 10.71 0.12 5.07
N LEU A 103 9.58 0.09 4.39
CA LEU A 103 8.38 -0.62 4.84
C LEU A 103 8.66 -2.11 5.01
N TRP A 104 9.38 -2.73 4.08
CA TRP A 104 9.75 -4.14 4.19
C TRP A 104 10.65 -4.43 5.39
N GLN A 105 11.66 -3.58 5.65
CA GLN A 105 12.50 -3.71 6.85
C GLN A 105 11.66 -3.62 8.12
N ARG A 106 10.73 -2.66 8.18
CA ARG A 106 9.84 -2.50 9.33
C ARG A 106 8.93 -3.71 9.55
N LEU A 107 8.37 -4.27 8.48
CA LEU A 107 7.55 -5.49 8.55
C LEU A 107 8.35 -6.70 9.04
N LEU A 108 9.61 -6.83 8.62
CA LEU A 108 10.49 -7.90 9.09
C LEU A 108 10.83 -7.76 10.57
N GLU A 109 11.00 -6.54 11.08
CA GLU A 109 11.16 -6.30 12.52
C GLU A 109 9.94 -6.77 13.29
N CYS A 110 8.73 -6.40 12.87
CA CYS A 110 7.49 -6.84 13.51
C CYS A 110 7.28 -8.36 13.45
N LEU A 111 7.63 -9.01 12.33
CA LEU A 111 7.51 -10.47 12.20
C LEU A 111 8.49 -11.25 13.08
N ARG A 112 9.58 -10.65 13.55
CA ARG A 112 10.52 -11.30 14.48
C ARG A 112 9.96 -11.40 15.89
N GLU A 113 8.98 -10.57 16.23
CA GLU A 113 8.33 -10.52 17.53
C GLU A 113 7.06 -11.40 17.58
N TRP A 114 6.81 -12.17 16.52
CA TRP A 114 5.60 -12.96 16.28
C TRP A 114 5.85 -14.45 16.42
#